data_AF-A0A804HVG4-F1
#
_entry.id   AF-A0A804HVG4-F1
#
_cell.length_a   1.000
_cell.length_b   1.000
_cell.length_c   1.000
_cell.angle_alpha   90.00
_cell.angle_beta   90.00
_cell.angle_gamma   90.00
#
_symmetry.space_group_name_H-M   'P 1'
#
loop_
_entity.id
_entity.type
_entity.pdbx_description
1 polymer ?
#
loop_
_entity_poly.entity_id
_entity_poly.type
_entity_poly.pdbx_seq_one_letter_code
_entity_poly.pdbx_strand_id
1 'polypeptide(L)' 'MGLLFVESLPGPKVFKCGCCKVDSASHDAIISKDFHGRYGRAYLFKSV' A
#
# COMPACT_ATOMS: atom_id res chain seq x y z
N MET A 1 -9.80 24.41 -7.85
CA MET A 1 -9.08 23.29 -7.22
C MET A 1 -9.85 22.03 -7.54
N GLY A 2 -9.23 21.06 -8.23
CA GLY A 2 -9.90 19.87 -8.77
C GLY A 2 -10.18 18.79 -7.73
N LEU A 3 -11.08 17.88 -8.06
CA LEU A 3 -11.41 16.72 -7.21
C LEU A 3 -10.31 15.66 -7.34
N LEU A 4 -9.85 15.12 -6.21
CA LEU A 4 -8.98 13.95 -6.17
C LEU A 4 -9.84 12.70 -6.38
N PHE A 5 -9.55 11.94 -7.43
CA PHE A 5 -10.13 10.61 -7.59
C PHE A 5 -9.40 9.66 -6.64
N VAL A 6 -10.13 9.16 -5.65
CA VAL A 6 -9.64 8.21 -4.65
C VAL A 6 -10.41 6.92 -4.81
N GLU A 7 -9.71 5.87 -5.22
CA GLU A 7 -10.25 4.52 -5.27
C GLU A 7 -10.03 3.84 -3.92
N SER A 8 -11.07 3.20 -3.39
CA SER A 8 -10.93 2.40 -2.16
C SER A 8 -10.62 0.95 -2.53
N LEU A 9 -9.55 0.42 -1.95
CA LEU A 9 -9.17 -0.97 -2.21
C LEU A 9 -10.03 -1.93 -1.37
N PRO A 10 -10.63 -2.96 -1.98
CA PRO A 10 -11.38 -3.96 -1.23
C PRO A 10 -10.44 -4.87 -0.41
N GLY A 11 -10.80 -5.12 0.84
CA GLY A 11 -10.11 -6.11 1.68
C GLY A 11 -10.21 -5.82 3.18
N PRO A 12 -9.94 -6.84 4.04
CA PRO A 12 -10.05 -6.68 5.49
C PRO A 12 -8.92 -5.84 6.09
N LYS A 13 -7.77 -5.73 5.40
CA LYS A 13 -6.59 -4.96 5.84
C LYS A 13 -5.94 -4.28 4.64
N VAL A 14 -6.02 -2.95 4.61
CA VAL A 14 -5.48 -2.09 3.55
C VAL A 14 -4.45 -1.13 4.16
N PHE A 15 -3.32 -0.99 3.51
CA PHE A 15 -2.31 0.00 3.85
C PHE A 15 -2.73 1.37 3.32
N LYS A 16 -2.60 2.38 4.16
CA LYS A 16 -2.88 3.78 3.83
C LYS A 16 -1.59 4.59 3.83
N CYS A 17 -1.51 5.55 2.92
CA CYS A 17 -0.41 6.50 2.91
C CYS A 17 -0.40 7.33 4.20
N GLY A 18 0.75 7.43 4.87
CA GLY A 18 0.88 8.19 6.11
C GLY A 18 0.65 9.69 5.95
N CYS A 19 0.83 10.24 4.74
CA CYS A 19 0.70 11.67 4.48
C CYS A 19 -0.74 12.06 4.10
N CYS A 20 -1.34 11.37 3.12
CA CYS A 20 -2.67 11.71 2.58
C CYS A 20 -3.79 10.79 3.06
N LYS A 21 -3.49 9.70 3.79
CA LYS A 21 -4.45 8.71 4.32
C LYS A 21 -5.27 7.95 3.26
N VAL A 22 -4.90 8.07 1.99
CA VAL A 22 -5.50 7.34 0.86
C VAL A 22 -5.02 5.88 0.88
N ASP A 23 -5.91 4.96 0.49
CA ASP A 23 -5.60 3.54 0.33
C ASP A 23 -4.50 3.37 -0.73
N SER A 24 -3.46 2.58 -0.44
CA SER A 24 -2.29 2.42 -1.33
C SER A 24 -1.94 0.98 -1.68
N ALA A 25 -2.30 0.01 -0.84
CA ALA A 25 -2.05 -1.40 -1.14
C ALA A 25 -2.90 -2.29 -0.23
N SER A 26 -3.33 -3.45 -0.73
CA SER A 26 -3.97 -4.48 0.10
C SER A 26 -2.92 -5.40 0.74
N HIS A 27 -3.17 -5.89 1.95
CA HIS A 27 -2.32 -6.90 2.58
C HIS A 27 -2.27 -8.21 1.79
N ASP A 28 -3.33 -8.54 1.06
CA ASP A 28 -3.39 -9.74 0.19
C ASP A 28 -2.45 -9.61 -1.03
N ALA A 29 -2.18 -8.38 -1.47
CA ALA A 29 -1.28 -8.13 -2.59
C ALA A 29 0.20 -8.28 -2.22
N ILE A 30 0.56 -8.59 -0.97
CA ILE A 30 1.95 -8.81 -0.56
C ILE A 30 2.47 -10.12 -1.19
N ILE A 31 3.48 -9.98 -2.05
CA ILE A 31 4.22 -11.11 -2.62
C ILE A 31 5.26 -11.63 -1.64
N SER A 32 5.98 -10.73 -0.96
CA SER A 32 7.08 -11.13 -0.06
C SER A 32 7.28 -10.15 1.09
N LYS A 33 7.60 -10.71 2.26
CA LYS A 33 7.91 -9.99 3.50
C LYS A 33 9.39 -10.04 3.88
N ASP A 34 10.18 -10.80 3.13
CA ASP A 34 11.61 -11.02 3.36
C ASP A 34 12.49 -10.09 2.50
N PHE A 35 11.87 -9.10 1.84
CA PHE A 35 12.61 -8.10 1.08
C PHE A 35 13.29 -7.12 2.03
N HIS A 36 14.58 -6.84 1.83
CA HIS A 36 15.34 -5.90 2.64
C HIS A 36 15.85 -4.77 1.73
N GLY A 37 15.47 -3.54 2.04
CA GLY A 37 15.98 -2.33 1.40
C GLY A 37 17.16 -1.73 2.18
N ARG A 38 17.66 -0.61 1.68
CA ARG A 38 18.78 0.14 2.30
C ARG A 38 18.53 0.50 3.77
N TYR A 39 17.28 0.70 4.16
CA TYR A 39 16.89 1.15 5.50
C TYR A 39 16.26 0.04 6.37
N GLY A 40 16.32 -1.22 5.94
CA GLY A 40 15.77 -2.35 6.68
C GLY A 40 14.69 -3.12 5.91
N ARG A 41 13.80 -3.80 6.65
CA ARG A 41 12.74 -4.63 6.05
C ARG A 41 11.80 -3.81 5.18
N ALA A 42 11.49 -4.36 4.02
CA ALA A 42 10.57 -3.83 3.04
C ALA A 42 9.59 -4.94 2.60
N TYR A 43 8.45 -4.53 2.07
CA TYR A 43 7.39 -5.44 1.63
C TYR A 43 7.21 -5.29 0.12
N LEU A 44 7.23 -6.40 -0.59
CA LEU A 44 7.00 -6.42 -2.03
C LEU A 44 5.51 -6.66 -2.28
N PHE A 45 4.88 -5.81 -3.07
CA PHE A 45 3.48 -5.92 -3.44
C PHE A 45 3.33 -6.22 -4.94
N LYS A 46 2.30 -6.98 -5.32
CA LYS A 46 1.98 -7.31 -6.71
C LYS A 46 1.37 -6.14 -7.47
N SER A 47 0.52 -5.38 -6.78
CA SER A 47 -0.17 -4.21 -7.32
C SER A 47 -0.40 -3.22 -6.19
N VAL A 48 -0.23 -1.94 -6.49
CA VAL A 48 -0.46 -0.78 -5.61
C VAL A 48 -1.43 0.17 -6.29
#